data_AF-A0A3C2CSH0-F1
#
_entry.id   AF-A0A3C2CSH0-F1
#
_cell.length_a   1.000
_cell.length_b   1.000
_cell.length_c   1.000
_cell.angle_alpha   90.00
_cell.angle_beta   90.00
_cell.angle_gamma   90.00
#
_symmetry.space_group_name_H-M   'P 1'
#
loop_
_entity.id
_entity.type
_entity.pdbx_description
1 polymer ?
#
loop_
_entity_poly.entity_id
_entity_poly.type
_entity_poly.pdbx_seq_one_letter_code
_entity_poly.pdbx_strand_id
1 'polypeptide(L)'
;MEIDQFSMLFFIGIVSVAAKYFGLLSLSGAAAAFFTGFFIMMGFGINGLVLMGVFFLTSSLWSRYKRTRKKFLGELHEKGSTRDWAQVVANGGTAGLLGLGHLLLPHPAWILAFAISLASANADTWASEIGTLSKRNPLSVKSLQRVPRGTSGAISGLGSFASAAGSLLIALVAYMLFRLEWELALVIFLFGFAGAVLDSFLGAHFQAIYNCRVCGLQTERIIHCNKPTAKVSGYDWINNDIVNFFSCFITSIVGTIVYMVFL
;
A
#
# COMPACT_ATOMS: atom_id res chain seq x y z
N MET A 1 18.43 -23.64 14.19
CA MET A 1 18.77 -22.60 15.18
C MET A 1 17.51 -21.79 15.37
N GLU A 2 16.74 -22.06 16.43
CA GLU A 2 15.62 -21.20 16.78
C GLU A 2 16.21 -19.84 17.14
N ILE A 3 15.88 -18.81 16.35
CA ILE A 3 16.20 -17.43 16.71
C ILE A 3 15.37 -17.14 17.95
N ASP A 4 15.99 -16.79 19.07
CA ASP A 4 15.26 -16.51 20.29
C ASP A 4 14.35 -15.27 20.09
N GLN A 5 13.22 -15.24 20.80
CA GLN A 5 12.22 -14.16 20.67
C GLN A 5 12.80 -12.78 20.96
N PHE A 6 13.79 -12.69 21.83
CA PHE A 6 14.45 -11.44 22.17
C PHE A 6 15.29 -10.91 20.99
N SER A 7 16.04 -11.77 20.32
CA SER A 7 16.79 -11.48 19.09
C SER A 7 15.86 -11.02 17.95
N MET A 8 14.67 -11.61 17.84
CA MET A 8 13.66 -11.19 16.85
C MET A 8 13.10 -9.80 17.14
N LEU A 9 12.71 -9.53 18.38
CA LEU A 9 12.23 -8.21 18.81
C LEU A 9 13.31 -7.13 18.64
N PHE A 10 14.55 -7.48 18.96
CA PHE A 10 15.70 -6.60 18.79
C PHE A 10 15.94 -6.27 17.31
N PHE A 11 15.86 -7.27 16.42
CA PHE A 11 15.96 -7.05 14.98
C PHE A 11 14.88 -6.11 14.44
N ILE A 12 13.61 -6.34 14.79
CA ILE A 12 12.48 -5.49 14.36
C ILE A 12 12.65 -4.06 14.91
N GLY A 13 13.12 -3.94 16.16
CA GLY A 13 13.46 -2.67 16.79
C GLY A 13 14.54 -1.91 16.02
N ILE A 14 15.65 -2.58 15.69
CA ILE A 14 16.75 -1.98 14.90
C ILE A 14 16.24 -1.52 13.54
N VAL A 15 15.51 -2.36 12.81
CA VAL A 15 15.01 -2.00 11.47
C VAL A 15 14.06 -0.81 11.54
N SER A 16 13.19 -0.74 12.55
CA SER A 16 12.26 0.37 12.74
C SER A 16 12.99 1.68 13.08
N VAL A 17 14.00 1.62 13.96
CA VAL A 17 14.84 2.77 14.31
C VAL A 17 15.68 3.23 13.12
N ALA A 18 16.27 2.30 12.36
CA ALA A 18 17.03 2.61 11.15
C ALA A 18 16.14 3.27 10.10
N ALA A 19 14.93 2.76 9.87
CA ALA A 19 13.98 3.35 8.93
C ALA A 19 13.60 4.80 9.32
N LYS A 20 13.46 5.07 10.63
CA LYS A 20 13.30 6.45 11.13
C LYS A 20 14.55 7.29 10.88
N TYR A 21 15.73 6.78 11.21
CA TYR A 21 17.01 7.49 11.06
C TYR A 21 17.25 7.89 9.61
N PHE A 22 16.93 7.02 8.65
CA PHE A 22 17.02 7.32 7.23
C PHE A 22 15.87 8.19 6.70
N GLY A 23 14.93 8.62 7.55
CA GLY A 23 13.79 9.47 7.16
C GLY A 23 12.77 8.75 6.26
N LEU A 24 12.65 7.43 6.37
CA LEU A 24 11.61 6.64 5.69
C LEU A 24 10.30 6.63 6.48
N LEU A 25 10.40 6.63 7.81
CA LEU A 25 9.29 6.64 8.76
C LEU A 25 9.35 7.85 9.69
N SER A 26 8.19 8.36 10.11
CA SER A 26 8.10 9.26 11.27
C SER A 26 8.29 8.46 12.57
N LEU A 27 8.32 9.13 13.73
CA LEU A 27 8.35 8.43 15.02
C LEU A 27 7.12 7.53 15.20
N SER A 28 5.92 8.04 14.86
CA SER A 28 4.68 7.26 14.92
C SER A 28 4.66 6.14 13.88
N GLY A 29 5.20 6.38 12.68
CA GLY A 29 5.40 5.35 11.66
C GLY A 29 6.32 4.22 12.12
N ALA A 30 7.43 4.54 12.79
CA ALA A 30 8.35 3.54 13.33
C ALA A 30 7.70 2.67 14.42
N ALA A 31 6.90 3.28 15.31
CA ALA A 31 6.14 2.52 16.31
C ALA A 31 5.11 1.59 15.65
N ALA A 32 4.35 2.08 14.67
CA ALA A 32 3.40 1.25 13.92
C ALA A 32 4.10 0.12 13.16
N ALA A 33 5.26 0.39 12.56
CA ALA A 33 6.05 -0.61 11.85
C ALA A 33 6.59 -1.69 12.78
N PHE A 34 6.96 -1.33 14.01
CA PHE A 34 7.36 -2.30 15.03
C PHE A 34 6.23 -3.28 15.35
N PHE A 35 5.02 -2.79 15.68
CA PHE A 35 3.89 -3.67 16.00
C PHE A 35 3.42 -4.49 14.79
N THR A 36 3.38 -3.88 13.61
CA THR A 36 3.03 -4.59 12.36
C THR A 36 4.04 -5.70 12.08
N GLY A 37 5.34 -5.38 12.17
CA GLY A 37 6.42 -6.34 12.00
C GLY A 37 6.39 -7.44 13.07
N PHE A 38 6.06 -7.11 14.31
CA PHE A 38 5.90 -8.09 15.39
C PHE A 38 4.84 -9.14 15.04
N PHE A 39 3.62 -8.73 14.66
CA PHE A 39 2.57 -9.70 14.31
C PHE A 39 2.91 -10.50 13.04
N ILE A 40 3.55 -9.89 12.05
CA ILE A 40 4.03 -10.59 10.85
C ILE A 40 5.10 -11.63 11.23
N MET A 41 6.05 -11.28 12.09
CA MET A 41 7.09 -12.20 12.55
C MET A 41 6.49 -13.38 13.34
N MET A 42 5.56 -13.09 14.25
CA MET A 42 4.91 -14.13 15.05
C MET A 42 4.04 -15.06 14.21
N GLY A 43 3.38 -14.53 13.17
CA GLY A 43 2.52 -15.33 12.29
C GLY A 43 3.27 -16.06 11.18
N PHE A 44 4.27 -15.42 10.55
CA PHE A 44 4.87 -15.91 9.30
C PHE A 44 6.40 -16.06 9.38
N GLY A 45 6.98 -15.82 10.56
CA GLY A 45 8.41 -15.92 10.80
C GLY A 45 9.23 -14.93 9.96
N ILE A 46 10.51 -15.26 9.80
CA ILE A 46 11.45 -14.42 9.05
C ILE A 46 11.04 -14.24 7.59
N ASN A 47 10.40 -15.24 6.98
CA ASN A 47 9.90 -15.17 5.61
C ASN A 47 8.86 -14.04 5.45
N GLY A 48 7.95 -13.88 6.42
CA GLY A 48 7.00 -12.77 6.44
C GLY A 48 7.70 -11.41 6.53
N LEU A 49 8.69 -11.28 7.42
CA LEU A 49 9.46 -10.05 7.54
C LEU A 49 10.25 -9.71 6.28
N VAL A 50 10.84 -10.71 5.61
CA VAL A 50 11.56 -10.50 4.35
C VAL A 50 10.60 -10.02 3.27
N LEU A 51 9.40 -10.62 3.14
CA LEU A 51 8.41 -10.19 2.16
C LEU A 51 7.92 -8.76 2.41
N MET A 52 7.61 -8.42 3.68
CA MET A 52 7.28 -7.05 4.10
C MET A 52 8.44 -6.08 3.82
N GLY A 53 9.68 -6.50 4.06
CA GLY A 53 10.89 -5.75 3.77
C GLY A 53 11.05 -5.46 2.27
N VAL A 54 10.79 -6.43 1.40
CA VAL A 54 10.81 -6.24 -0.06
C VAL A 54 9.79 -5.19 -0.50
N PHE A 55 8.54 -5.31 -0.02
CA PHE A 55 7.51 -4.28 -0.26
C PHE A 55 8.01 -2.90 0.20
N PHE A 56 8.40 -2.78 1.47
CA PHE A 56 8.76 -1.50 2.07
C PHE A 56 9.95 -0.84 1.39
N LEU A 57 11.02 -1.60 1.11
CA LEU A 57 12.23 -1.09 0.50
C LEU A 57 11.98 -0.66 -0.94
N THR A 58 11.35 -1.51 -1.76
CA THR A 58 11.12 -1.20 -3.17
C THR A 58 10.13 -0.05 -3.37
N SER A 59 9.05 -0.02 -2.58
CA SER A 59 8.13 1.12 -2.54
C SER A 59 8.82 2.41 -2.10
N SER A 60 9.71 2.35 -1.11
CA SER A 60 10.49 3.50 -0.67
C SER A 60 11.47 4.04 -1.72
N LEU A 61 12.07 3.14 -2.52
CA LEU A 61 12.93 3.52 -3.63
C LEU A 61 12.14 4.31 -4.68
N TRP A 62 10.94 3.84 -5.05
CA TRP A 62 10.07 4.55 -5.99
C TRP A 62 9.57 5.89 -5.45
N SER A 63 9.23 5.98 -4.15
CA SER A 63 8.89 7.25 -3.51
C SER A 63 10.00 8.29 -3.61
N ARG A 64 11.26 7.88 -3.48
CA ARG A 64 12.42 8.78 -3.59
C ARG A 64 12.81 9.08 -5.04
N TYR A 65 12.55 8.15 -5.96
CA TYR A 65 12.91 8.30 -7.36
C TYR A 65 12.25 9.55 -7.99
N LYS A 66 13.05 10.43 -8.58
CA LYS A 66 12.60 11.68 -9.22
C LYS A 66 11.70 12.57 -8.34
N ARG A 67 11.89 12.58 -7.02
CA ARG A 67 11.10 13.36 -6.05
C ARG A 67 10.95 14.85 -6.43
N THR A 68 11.96 15.47 -7.03
CA THR A 68 11.88 16.88 -7.52
C THR A 68 10.80 17.09 -8.59
N ARG A 69 10.62 16.12 -9.50
CA ARG A 69 9.58 16.18 -10.55
C ARG A 69 8.18 15.90 -9.99
N LYS A 70 8.10 15.31 -8.80
CA LYS A 70 6.86 14.95 -8.09
C LYS A 70 6.45 15.99 -7.06
N LYS A 71 7.17 17.12 -6.92
CA LYS A 71 6.88 18.16 -5.91
C LYS A 71 5.45 18.70 -5.96
N PHE A 72 4.90 18.90 -7.16
CA PHE A 72 3.54 19.41 -7.35
C PHE A 72 2.47 18.46 -6.77
N LEU A 73 2.74 17.15 -6.70
CA LEU A 73 1.82 16.19 -6.06
C LEU A 73 1.70 16.48 -4.56
N GLY A 74 2.72 17.08 -3.95
CA GLY A 74 2.66 17.50 -2.56
C GLY A 74 1.56 18.54 -2.31
N GLU A 75 1.13 19.32 -3.29
CA GLU A 75 0.01 20.26 -3.15
C GLU A 75 -1.35 19.57 -3.34
N LEU A 76 -1.37 18.44 -4.03
CA LEU A 76 -2.56 17.65 -4.31
C LEU A 76 -2.90 16.65 -3.20
N HIS A 77 -1.88 16.04 -2.59
CA HIS A 77 -2.05 14.98 -1.60
C HIS A 77 -1.90 15.52 -0.17
N GLU A 78 -2.67 14.95 0.76
CA GLU A 78 -2.68 15.35 2.16
C GLU A 78 -1.32 15.09 2.84
N LYS A 79 -0.69 13.96 2.49
CA LYS A 79 0.51 13.46 3.17
C LYS A 79 1.78 13.65 2.35
N GLY A 80 2.89 13.78 3.08
CA GLY A 80 4.23 13.84 2.51
C GLY A 80 4.82 12.46 2.23
N SER A 81 6.09 12.42 1.83
CA SER A 81 6.78 11.17 1.49
C SER A 81 7.28 10.36 2.70
N THR A 82 7.29 10.94 3.89
CA THR A 82 7.71 10.25 5.12
C THR A 82 6.51 9.56 5.72
N ARG A 83 6.55 8.23 5.85
CA ARG A 83 5.35 7.46 6.24
C ARG A 83 5.08 7.59 7.74
N ASP A 84 3.84 7.97 8.07
CA ASP A 84 3.34 8.00 9.44
C ASP A 84 2.65 6.69 9.83
N TRP A 85 2.15 6.61 11.07
CA TRP A 85 1.49 5.42 11.57
C TRP A 85 0.30 4.99 10.71
N ALA A 86 -0.48 5.96 10.21
CA ALA A 86 -1.69 5.69 9.44
C ALA A 86 -1.32 5.12 8.07
N GLN A 87 -0.27 5.63 7.41
CA GLN A 87 0.24 5.04 6.17
C GLN A 87 0.82 3.64 6.35
N VAL A 88 1.45 3.37 7.51
CA VAL A 88 1.94 2.03 7.84
C VAL A 88 0.78 1.06 8.07
N VAL A 89 -0.24 1.46 8.81
CA VAL A 89 -1.44 0.65 9.04
C VAL A 89 -2.24 0.45 7.76
N ALA A 90 -2.36 1.48 6.91
CA ALA A 90 -3.07 1.40 5.64
C ALA A 90 -2.51 0.31 4.72
N ASN A 91 -1.18 0.25 4.60
CA ASN A 91 -0.52 -0.64 3.65
C ASN A 91 -0.04 -1.96 4.27
N GLY A 92 0.21 -2.00 5.58
CA GLY A 92 0.74 -3.16 6.29
C GLY A 92 -0.16 -3.70 7.40
N GLY A 93 -1.18 -2.95 7.82
CA GLY A 93 -2.06 -3.34 8.94
C GLY A 93 -2.85 -4.61 8.65
N THR A 94 -3.39 -4.77 7.44
CA THR A 94 -4.03 -6.02 7.00
C THR A 94 -3.07 -7.20 7.13
N ALA A 95 -1.83 -7.08 6.64
CA ALA A 95 -0.80 -8.11 6.81
C ALA A 95 -0.50 -8.42 8.28
N GLY A 96 -0.43 -7.41 9.15
CA GLY A 96 -0.28 -7.60 10.61
C GLY A 96 -1.46 -8.36 11.24
N LEU A 97 -2.70 -7.99 10.88
CA LEU A 97 -3.91 -8.66 11.35
C LEU A 97 -3.97 -10.12 10.89
N LEU A 98 -3.57 -10.40 9.65
CA LEU A 98 -3.48 -11.77 9.12
C LEU A 98 -2.40 -12.59 9.84
N GLY A 99 -1.28 -11.97 10.23
CA GLY A 99 -0.26 -12.61 11.05
C GLY A 99 -0.76 -12.98 12.44
N LEU A 100 -1.50 -12.07 13.09
CA LEU A 100 -2.19 -12.37 14.34
C LEU A 100 -3.23 -13.48 14.17
N GLY A 101 -4.00 -13.46 13.08
CA GLY A 101 -4.97 -14.51 12.75
C GLY A 101 -4.31 -15.89 12.58
N HIS A 102 -3.19 -15.96 11.87
CA HIS A 102 -2.42 -17.20 11.71
C HIS A 102 -1.87 -17.73 13.05
N LEU A 103 -1.44 -16.84 13.94
CA LEU A 103 -0.97 -17.22 15.28
C LEU A 103 -2.08 -17.86 16.11
N LEU A 104 -3.31 -17.33 16.03
CA LEU A 104 -4.45 -17.82 16.81
C LEU A 104 -5.09 -19.07 16.18
N LEU A 105 -5.15 -19.12 14.85
CA LEU A 105 -5.81 -20.19 14.09
C LEU A 105 -4.92 -20.62 12.91
N PRO A 106 -3.90 -21.45 13.14
CA PRO A 106 -2.92 -21.80 12.11
C PRO A 106 -3.57 -22.47 10.89
N HIS A 107 -3.39 -21.86 9.72
CA HIS A 107 -3.89 -22.36 8.44
C HIS A 107 -3.06 -21.83 7.26
N PRO A 108 -2.76 -22.62 6.21
CA PRO A 108 -1.96 -22.17 5.06
C PRO A 108 -2.55 -20.98 4.31
N ALA A 109 -3.89 -20.87 4.29
CA ALA A 109 -4.59 -19.78 3.61
C ALA A 109 -4.24 -18.37 4.16
N TRP A 110 -3.76 -18.26 5.40
CA TRP A 110 -3.29 -16.98 5.94
C TRP A 110 -2.06 -16.47 5.19
N ILE A 111 -1.17 -17.37 4.73
CA ILE A 111 0.02 -17.00 3.95
C ILE A 111 -0.41 -16.41 2.61
N LEU A 112 -1.41 -17.02 1.96
CA LEU A 112 -1.99 -16.52 0.72
C LEU A 112 -2.60 -15.13 0.91
N ALA A 113 -3.47 -14.97 1.91
CA ALA A 113 -4.09 -13.69 2.25
C ALA A 113 -3.02 -12.61 2.54
N PHE A 114 -1.99 -12.97 3.31
CA PHE A 114 -0.90 -12.08 3.68
C PHE A 114 -0.11 -11.60 2.45
N ALA A 115 0.24 -12.53 1.55
CA ALA A 115 0.95 -12.21 0.33
C ALA A 115 0.10 -11.35 -0.62
N ILE A 116 -1.20 -11.63 -0.76
CA ILE A 116 -2.13 -10.79 -1.53
C ILE A 116 -2.19 -9.37 -0.96
N SER A 117 -2.30 -9.21 0.36
CA SER A 117 -2.32 -7.91 1.01
C SER A 117 -1.09 -7.08 0.67
N LEU A 118 0.10 -7.67 0.79
CA LEU A 118 1.35 -6.97 0.47
C LEU A 118 1.51 -6.73 -1.03
N ALA A 119 1.05 -7.65 -1.88
CA ALA A 119 1.08 -7.48 -3.33
C ALA A 119 0.17 -6.32 -3.75
N SER A 120 -1.02 -6.21 -3.15
CA SER A 120 -1.95 -5.09 -3.34
C SER A 120 -1.32 -3.75 -2.94
N ALA A 121 -0.77 -3.66 -1.73
CA ALA A 121 -0.11 -2.45 -1.26
C ALA A 121 1.09 -2.03 -2.13
N ASN A 122 1.91 -3.00 -2.56
CA ASN A 122 3.06 -2.73 -3.42
C ASN A 122 2.63 -2.30 -4.83
N ALA A 123 1.61 -2.95 -5.38
CA ALA A 123 1.06 -2.63 -6.69
C ALA A 123 0.50 -1.20 -6.73
N ASP A 124 -0.28 -0.80 -5.72
CA ASP A 124 -0.80 0.57 -5.60
C ASP A 124 0.34 1.59 -5.45
N THR A 125 1.28 1.32 -4.54
CA THR A 125 2.41 2.25 -4.31
C THR A 125 3.26 2.43 -5.57
N TRP A 126 3.53 1.36 -6.31
CA TRP A 126 4.28 1.48 -7.57
C TRP A 126 3.46 2.23 -8.63
N ALA A 127 2.14 2.02 -8.70
CA ALA A 127 1.26 2.72 -9.62
C ALA A 127 1.25 4.23 -9.38
N SER A 128 1.11 4.66 -8.12
CA SER A 128 1.07 6.08 -7.75
C SER A 128 2.43 6.76 -7.91
N GLU A 129 3.52 6.08 -7.54
CA GLU A 129 4.86 6.66 -7.58
C GLU A 129 5.49 6.71 -8.98
N ILE A 130 5.20 5.71 -9.83
CA ILE A 130 5.73 5.63 -11.20
C ILE A 130 4.74 6.22 -12.19
N GLY A 131 3.43 5.98 -12.01
CA GLY A 131 2.38 6.45 -12.91
C GLY A 131 2.29 7.97 -13.02
N THR A 132 2.62 8.70 -11.95
CA THR A 132 2.69 10.18 -11.96
C THR A 132 3.77 10.73 -12.89
N LEU A 133 4.75 9.90 -13.28
CA LEU A 133 5.78 10.21 -14.26
C LEU A 133 5.34 9.95 -15.71
N SER A 134 4.12 9.42 -15.93
CA SER A 134 3.55 9.18 -17.26
C SER A 134 3.57 10.44 -18.10
N LYS A 135 3.93 10.35 -19.40
CA LYS A 135 3.89 11.52 -20.31
C LYS A 135 2.46 11.94 -20.65
N ARG A 136 1.51 11.02 -20.62
CA ARG A 136 0.09 11.26 -20.93
C ARG A 136 -0.70 11.40 -19.63
N ASN A 137 -1.70 12.27 -19.65
CA ASN A 137 -2.66 12.42 -18.56
C ASN A 137 -3.37 11.08 -18.28
N PRO A 138 -3.59 10.69 -17.01
CA PRO A 138 -4.36 9.49 -16.67
C PRO A 138 -5.83 9.62 -17.08
N LEU A 139 -6.55 8.50 -17.09
CA LEU A 139 -8.00 8.44 -17.24
C LEU A 139 -8.64 8.34 -15.86
N SER A 140 -9.65 9.15 -15.57
CA SER A 140 -10.45 8.98 -14.36
C SER A 140 -11.28 7.70 -14.47
N VAL A 141 -11.29 6.86 -13.43
CA VAL A 141 -12.16 5.67 -13.37
C VAL A 141 -13.64 6.07 -13.37
N LYS A 142 -13.98 7.24 -12.81
CA LYS A 142 -15.36 7.72 -12.69
C LYS A 142 -15.94 8.24 -14.01
N SER A 143 -15.19 9.06 -14.74
CA SER A 143 -15.69 9.73 -15.96
C SER A 143 -15.16 9.12 -17.26
N LEU A 144 -14.15 8.26 -17.20
CA LEU A 144 -13.40 7.74 -18.35
C LEU A 144 -12.77 8.84 -19.23
N GLN A 145 -12.64 10.05 -18.69
CA GLN A 145 -12.00 11.19 -19.35
C GLN A 145 -10.58 11.40 -18.85
N ARG A 146 -9.75 12.06 -19.66
CA ARG A 146 -8.39 12.42 -19.28
C ARG A 146 -8.43 13.52 -18.21
N VAL A 147 -7.77 13.27 -17.09
CA VAL A 147 -7.69 14.20 -15.95
C VAL A 147 -6.23 14.55 -15.65
N PRO A 148 -5.97 15.65 -14.93
CA PRO A 148 -4.61 15.99 -14.50
C PRO A 148 -3.92 14.84 -13.74
N ARG A 149 -2.59 14.85 -13.75
CA ARG A 149 -1.80 13.87 -12.99
C ARG A 149 -1.94 14.13 -11.50
N GLY A 150 -2.01 13.07 -10.71
CA GLY A 150 -2.20 13.15 -9.26
C GLY A 150 -3.67 13.21 -8.83
N THR A 151 -4.62 13.26 -9.76
CA THR A 151 -6.04 13.07 -9.44
C THR A 151 -6.27 11.67 -8.87
N SER A 152 -6.90 11.61 -7.69
CA SER A 152 -7.23 10.37 -6.98
C SER A 152 -8.14 9.48 -7.83
N GLY A 153 -7.87 8.18 -7.84
CA GLY A 153 -8.62 7.21 -8.64
C GLY A 153 -8.44 7.33 -10.16
N ALA A 154 -7.37 7.99 -10.63
CA ALA A 154 -7.06 8.08 -12.06
C ALA A 154 -5.95 7.08 -12.46
N ILE A 155 -6.18 6.35 -13.55
CA ILE A 155 -5.29 5.28 -14.02
C ILE A 155 -4.51 5.73 -15.26
N SER A 156 -3.19 5.50 -15.27
CA SER A 156 -2.34 5.70 -16.45
C SER A 156 -1.74 4.38 -16.92
N GLY A 157 -1.44 4.23 -18.21
CA GLY A 157 -0.82 2.99 -18.71
C GLY A 157 0.53 2.67 -18.06
N LEU A 158 1.33 3.70 -17.75
CA LEU A 158 2.58 3.51 -17.00
C LEU A 158 2.31 3.05 -15.56
N GLY A 159 1.28 3.61 -14.91
CA GLY A 159 0.84 3.18 -13.58
C GLY A 159 0.32 1.75 -13.57
N SER A 160 -0.47 1.34 -14.57
CA SER A 160 -0.97 -0.03 -14.70
C SER A 160 0.17 -1.04 -14.89
N PHE A 161 1.15 -0.72 -15.74
CA PHE A 161 2.34 -1.58 -15.88
C PHE A 161 3.15 -1.67 -14.58
N ALA A 162 3.37 -0.54 -13.91
CA ALA A 162 4.04 -0.48 -12.62
C ALA A 162 3.30 -1.30 -11.54
N SER A 163 1.98 -1.23 -11.52
CA SER A 163 1.12 -2.00 -10.62
C SER A 163 1.28 -3.50 -10.84
N ALA A 164 1.21 -3.95 -12.10
CA ALA A 164 1.42 -5.36 -12.44
C ALA A 164 2.83 -5.83 -12.04
N ALA A 165 3.86 -5.05 -12.35
CA ALA A 165 5.24 -5.37 -11.96
C ALA A 165 5.43 -5.43 -10.43
N GLY A 166 4.81 -4.50 -9.70
CA GLY A 166 4.85 -4.45 -8.24
C GLY A 166 4.16 -5.66 -7.60
N SER A 167 2.98 -6.03 -8.11
CA SER A 167 2.26 -7.24 -7.66
C SER A 167 3.06 -8.51 -7.97
N LEU A 168 3.59 -8.62 -9.19
CA LEU A 168 4.37 -9.78 -9.64
C LEU A 168 5.64 -9.98 -8.80
N LEU A 169 6.33 -8.89 -8.44
CA LEU A 169 7.49 -8.96 -7.56
C LEU A 169 7.14 -9.64 -6.23
N ILE A 170 6.05 -9.21 -5.58
CA ILE A 170 5.64 -9.79 -4.30
C ILE A 170 5.21 -11.25 -4.47
N ALA A 171 4.47 -11.57 -5.53
CA ALA A 171 4.07 -12.93 -5.84
C ALA A 171 5.27 -13.89 -6.01
N LEU A 172 6.29 -13.47 -6.78
CA LEU A 172 7.49 -14.28 -7.01
C LEU A 172 8.33 -14.45 -5.74
N VAL A 173 8.47 -13.39 -4.94
CA VAL A 173 9.19 -13.49 -3.67
C VAL A 173 8.43 -14.37 -2.68
N ALA A 174 7.11 -14.27 -2.60
CA ALA A 174 6.28 -15.14 -1.76
C ALA A 174 6.38 -16.61 -2.20
N TYR A 175 6.32 -16.87 -3.51
CA TYR A 175 6.53 -18.20 -4.10
C TYR A 175 7.86 -18.81 -3.64
N MET A 176 8.96 -18.06 -3.70
CA MET A 176 10.28 -18.54 -3.27
C MET A 176 10.39 -18.73 -1.76
N LEU A 177 9.91 -17.76 -0.97
CA LEU A 177 10.06 -17.77 0.49
C LEU A 177 9.21 -18.86 1.16
N PHE A 178 7.96 -19.00 0.73
CA PHE A 178 7.00 -19.93 1.31
C PHE A 178 6.88 -21.24 0.56
N ARG A 179 7.65 -21.43 -0.53
CA ARG A 179 7.61 -22.64 -1.39
C ARG A 179 6.20 -22.95 -1.86
N LEU A 180 5.48 -21.91 -2.30
CA LEU A 180 4.11 -22.03 -2.77
C LEU A 180 4.09 -22.72 -4.13
N GLU A 181 2.94 -23.28 -4.51
CA GLU A 181 2.71 -23.72 -5.88
C GLU A 181 2.57 -22.51 -6.83
N TRP A 182 2.79 -22.72 -8.13
CA TRP A 182 2.79 -21.62 -9.09
C TRP A 182 1.38 -21.02 -9.27
N GLU A 183 0.35 -21.84 -9.07
CA GLU A 183 -1.06 -21.45 -9.06
C GLU A 183 -1.32 -20.41 -7.97
N LEU A 184 -0.79 -20.64 -6.75
CA LEU A 184 -0.88 -19.70 -5.64
C LEU A 184 -0.14 -18.38 -5.95
N ALA A 185 1.04 -18.46 -6.57
CA ALA A 185 1.76 -17.27 -7.01
C ALA A 185 0.94 -16.47 -8.03
N LEU A 186 0.24 -17.16 -8.95
CA LEU A 186 -0.65 -16.53 -9.92
C LEU A 186 -1.84 -15.85 -9.22
N VAL A 187 -2.45 -16.50 -8.22
CA VAL A 187 -3.52 -15.90 -7.40
C VAL A 187 -3.01 -14.64 -6.69
N ILE A 188 -1.83 -14.68 -6.07
CA ILE A 188 -1.22 -13.50 -5.41
C ILE A 188 -1.02 -12.36 -6.40
N PHE A 189 -0.48 -12.66 -7.59
CA PHE A 189 -0.27 -11.66 -8.63
C PHE A 189 -1.59 -11.01 -9.09
N LEU A 190 -2.60 -11.83 -9.40
CA LEU A 190 -3.88 -11.37 -9.93
C LEU A 190 -4.64 -10.54 -8.89
N PHE A 191 -4.74 -11.02 -7.65
CA PHE A 191 -5.46 -10.31 -6.60
C PHE A 191 -4.69 -9.12 -6.03
N GLY A 192 -3.36 -9.15 -6.04
CA GLY A 192 -2.53 -7.99 -5.75
C GLY A 192 -2.73 -6.88 -6.78
N PHE A 193 -2.75 -7.22 -8.08
CA PHE A 193 -3.03 -6.23 -9.13
C PHE A 193 -4.48 -5.72 -9.06
N ALA A 194 -5.45 -6.62 -8.84
CA ALA A 194 -6.85 -6.26 -8.63
C ALA A 194 -7.02 -5.32 -7.43
N GLY A 195 -6.18 -5.43 -6.41
CA GLY A 195 -6.16 -4.53 -5.25
C GLY A 195 -5.88 -3.08 -5.62
N ALA A 196 -4.89 -2.82 -6.47
CA ALA A 196 -4.62 -1.48 -6.98
C ALA A 196 -5.73 -0.94 -7.91
N VAL A 197 -6.41 -1.83 -8.64
CA VAL A 197 -7.58 -1.45 -9.45
C VAL A 197 -8.76 -1.09 -8.55
N LEU A 198 -9.01 -1.88 -7.50
CA LEU A 198 -10.02 -1.61 -6.49
C LEU A 198 -9.72 -0.30 -5.76
N ASP A 199 -8.45 -0.04 -5.45
CA ASP A 199 -8.00 1.23 -4.88
C ASP A 199 -8.38 2.42 -5.74
N SER A 200 -8.05 2.36 -7.02
CA SER A 200 -8.41 3.42 -7.96
C SER A 200 -9.93 3.61 -8.07
N PHE A 201 -10.70 2.52 -8.00
CA PHE A 201 -12.16 2.57 -7.99
C PHE A 201 -12.69 3.23 -6.72
N LEU A 202 -12.22 2.80 -5.55
CA LEU A 202 -12.64 3.34 -4.25
C LEU A 202 -12.25 4.82 -4.12
N GLY A 203 -11.03 5.16 -4.53
CA GLY A 203 -10.51 6.53 -4.58
C GLY A 203 -11.35 7.44 -5.46
N ALA A 204 -11.78 6.97 -6.64
CA ALA A 204 -12.59 7.78 -7.56
C ALA A 204 -14.02 8.06 -7.05
N HIS A 205 -14.59 7.17 -6.22
CA HIS A 205 -15.99 7.24 -5.82
C HIS A 205 -16.21 7.73 -4.40
N PHE A 206 -15.35 7.34 -3.46
CA PHE A 206 -15.58 7.51 -2.02
C PHE A 206 -14.60 8.48 -1.36
N GLN A 207 -13.38 8.63 -1.89
CA GLN A 207 -12.36 9.48 -1.27
C GLN A 207 -12.74 10.96 -1.28
N ALA A 208 -12.47 11.64 -0.17
CA ALA A 208 -12.70 13.07 -0.03
C ALA A 208 -11.83 13.87 -1.01
N ILE A 209 -12.48 14.74 -1.78
CA ILE A 209 -11.82 15.73 -2.63
C ILE A 209 -12.32 17.11 -2.23
N TYR A 210 -11.39 18.04 -2.10
CA TYR A 210 -11.64 19.42 -1.74
C TYR A 210 -11.17 20.37 -2.84
N ASN A 211 -11.68 21.59 -2.80
CA ASN A 211 -11.27 22.69 -3.67
C ASN A 211 -10.73 23.84 -2.82
N CYS A 212 -9.55 24.35 -3.18
CA CYS A 212 -9.01 25.53 -2.53
C CYS A 212 -9.82 26.78 -2.90
N ARG A 213 -10.33 27.49 -1.87
CA ARG A 213 -11.12 28.71 -2.05
C ARG A 213 -10.32 29.92 -2.56
N VAL A 214 -8.98 29.81 -2.61
CA VAL A 214 -8.09 30.91 -3.02
C VAL A 214 -7.62 30.73 -4.46
N CYS A 215 -7.05 29.58 -4.79
CA CYS A 215 -6.47 29.32 -6.11
C CYS A 215 -7.29 28.38 -7.00
N GLY A 216 -8.37 27.78 -6.49
CA GLY A 216 -9.20 26.84 -7.24
C GLY A 216 -8.58 25.46 -7.50
N LEU A 217 -7.47 25.13 -6.84
CA LEU A 217 -6.84 23.82 -6.93
C LEU A 217 -7.72 22.74 -6.27
N GLN A 218 -8.01 21.66 -7.00
CA GLN A 218 -8.57 20.44 -6.41
C GLN A 218 -7.47 19.65 -5.69
N THR A 219 -7.70 19.32 -4.43
CA THR A 219 -6.70 18.71 -3.53
C THR A 219 -7.40 17.82 -2.51
N GLU A 220 -6.67 16.87 -1.94
CA GLU A 220 -7.09 16.05 -0.80
C GLU A 220 -6.88 16.78 0.53
N ARG A 221 -6.21 17.94 0.52
CA ARG A 221 -5.90 18.72 1.72
C ARG A 221 -7.12 19.46 2.26
N ILE A 222 -7.34 19.34 3.56
CA ILE A 222 -8.33 20.13 4.31
C ILE A 222 -7.94 21.60 4.47
N ILE A 223 -6.64 21.93 4.36
CA ILE A 223 -6.11 23.30 4.41
C ILE A 223 -5.18 23.52 3.21
N HIS A 224 -5.43 24.58 2.45
CA HIS A 224 -4.60 25.00 1.32
C HIS A 224 -4.58 26.54 1.22
N CYS A 225 -3.44 27.13 0.83
CA CYS A 225 -3.24 28.59 0.87
C CYS A 225 -3.59 29.21 2.24
N ASN A 226 -3.22 28.53 3.34
CA ASN A 226 -3.54 28.92 4.73
C ASN A 226 -5.03 29.15 5.02
N LYS A 227 -5.94 28.56 4.23
CA LYS A 227 -7.38 28.61 4.45
C LYS A 227 -7.99 27.21 4.36
N PRO A 228 -9.11 26.94 5.08
CA PRO A 228 -9.83 25.69 4.95
C PRO A 228 -10.39 25.54 3.53
N THR A 229 -10.23 24.35 2.96
CA THR A 229 -10.74 24.02 1.63
C THR A 229 -12.25 23.74 1.68
N ALA A 230 -12.93 23.84 0.54
CA ALA A 230 -14.34 23.49 0.42
C ALA A 230 -14.47 22.06 -0.13
N LYS A 231 -15.18 21.18 0.56
CA LYS A 231 -15.43 19.82 0.06
C LYS A 231 -16.22 19.87 -1.24
N VAL A 232 -15.80 19.03 -2.19
CA VAL A 232 -16.43 18.86 -3.51
C VAL A 232 -17.13 17.50 -3.62
N SER A 233 -16.47 16.43 -3.19
CA SER A 233 -17.00 15.06 -3.31
C SER A 233 -16.41 14.10 -2.27
N GLY A 234 -16.96 12.89 -2.21
CA GLY A 234 -16.51 11.82 -1.29
C GLY A 234 -17.04 11.98 0.13
N TYR A 235 -16.50 11.19 1.05
CA TYR A 235 -16.84 11.22 2.48
C TYR A 235 -15.66 11.76 3.27
N ASP A 236 -15.92 12.69 4.21
CA ASP A 236 -14.87 13.46 4.92
C ASP A 236 -13.89 12.58 5.68
N TRP A 237 -14.35 11.41 6.11
CA TRP A 237 -13.56 10.44 6.84
C TRP A 237 -12.86 9.43 5.94
N ILE A 238 -13.11 9.40 4.63
CA ILE A 238 -12.46 8.48 3.68
C ILE A 238 -11.34 9.23 2.96
N ASN A 239 -10.11 9.07 3.44
CA ASN A 239 -8.90 9.54 2.80
C ASN A 239 -8.16 8.38 2.10
N ASN A 240 -7.00 8.68 1.49
CA ASN A 240 -6.19 7.69 0.79
C ASN A 240 -5.81 6.49 1.68
N ASP A 241 -5.46 6.71 2.95
CA ASP A 241 -5.07 5.62 3.85
C ASP A 241 -6.20 4.61 4.09
N ILE A 242 -7.43 5.10 4.21
CA ILE A 242 -8.61 4.25 4.38
C ILE A 242 -8.91 3.48 3.10
N VAL A 243 -8.78 4.14 1.95
CA VAL A 243 -8.91 3.48 0.65
C VAL A 243 -7.89 2.35 0.52
N ASN A 244 -6.60 2.62 0.73
CA ASN A 244 -5.53 1.61 0.69
C ASN A 244 -5.80 0.43 1.63
N PHE A 245 -6.23 0.71 2.88
CA PHE A 245 -6.55 -0.34 3.85
C PHE A 245 -7.66 -1.26 3.34
N PHE A 246 -8.78 -0.70 2.89
CA PHE A 246 -9.90 -1.48 2.40
C PHE A 246 -9.57 -2.23 1.12
N SER A 247 -8.82 -1.63 0.20
CA SER A 247 -8.35 -2.28 -1.02
C SER A 247 -7.56 -3.55 -0.69
N CYS A 248 -6.56 -3.43 0.19
CA CYS A 248 -5.74 -4.57 0.61
C CYS A 248 -6.55 -5.62 1.38
N PHE A 249 -7.43 -5.19 2.29
CA PHE A 249 -8.25 -6.08 3.10
C PHE A 249 -9.23 -6.90 2.24
N ILE A 250 -9.97 -6.23 1.36
CA ILE A 250 -10.99 -6.85 0.52
C ILE A 250 -10.35 -7.85 -0.43
N THR A 251 -9.29 -7.48 -1.15
CA THR A 251 -8.67 -8.41 -2.12
C THR A 251 -8.00 -9.60 -1.46
N SER A 252 -7.44 -9.43 -0.26
CA SER A 252 -6.91 -10.55 0.52
C SER A 252 -7.98 -11.57 0.88
N ILE A 253 -9.15 -11.11 1.33
CA ILE A 253 -10.29 -11.98 1.64
C ILE A 253 -10.82 -12.64 0.38
N VAL A 254 -11.12 -11.85 -0.67
CA VAL A 254 -11.73 -12.37 -1.90
C VAL A 254 -10.79 -13.36 -2.59
N GLY A 255 -9.50 -13.06 -2.71
CA GLY A 255 -8.53 -13.98 -3.32
C GLY A 255 -8.35 -15.26 -2.52
N THR A 256 -8.44 -15.17 -1.19
CA THR A 256 -8.40 -16.36 -0.33
C THR A 256 -9.65 -17.23 -0.47
N ILE A 257 -10.84 -16.62 -0.55
CA ILE A 257 -12.10 -17.34 -0.79
C ILE A 257 -12.07 -18.01 -2.17
N VAL A 258 -11.61 -17.31 -3.20
CA VAL A 258 -11.49 -17.88 -4.56
C VAL A 258 -10.56 -19.08 -4.56
N TYR A 259 -9.43 -19.00 -3.87
CA TYR A 259 -8.57 -20.17 -3.68
C TYR A 259 -9.32 -21.31 -2.98
N MET A 260 -9.93 -21.07 -1.81
CA MET A 260 -10.61 -22.12 -1.05
C MET A 260 -11.77 -22.81 -1.78
N VAL A 261 -12.40 -22.13 -2.75
CA VAL A 261 -13.58 -22.67 -3.47
C VAL A 261 -13.18 -23.38 -4.76
N PHE A 262 -12.12 -22.91 -5.45
CA PHE A 262 -11.84 -23.32 -6.83
C PHE A 262 -10.50 -24.03 -7.03
N LEU A 263 -9.63 -24.08 -6.01
CA LEU A 263 -8.28 -24.65 -6.08
C LEU A 263 -8.03 -25.54 -4.85
#